data_AF-V2QFZ3-F1
#
_entry.id   AF-V2QFZ3-F1
#
_cell.length_a   1.000
_cell.length_b   1.000
_cell.length_c   1.000
_cell.angle_alpha   90.00
_cell.angle_beta   90.00
_cell.angle_gamma   90.00
#
_symmetry.space_group_name_H-M   'P 1'
#
loop_
_entity.id
_entity.type
_entity.pdbx_description
1 polymer ?
#
loop_
_entity_poly.entity_id
_entity_poly.type
_entity_poly.pdbx_seq_one_letter_code
_entity_poly.pdbx_strand_id
1 'polypeptide(L)'
;MKKSLFIILSCMLAAFIITGCSEDSDNNSGNSSTGTEGGNTTLDYSKELTGTYEITFFGTQVTNAKGNNETIVGMADLMYISNDCAKAKELYPDIIDINMKNQCPTEDNDGNPQKGIAELLDGIAVVSIENNKLKMSSRVQLAGQIMDTFAPADKYQFTEYYETTGLSGKGVKGWNYDADNNKPSAQPLDFPNSPYSLSVLDDGSVRIDLTLVGKSVNAMRMGIITVDAKTTVIMQKKNDSTTPLENAIQKPFSVN
;
A
#
# COMPACT_ATOMS: atom_id res chain seq x y z
N MET A 1 -38.12 -7.48 0.79
CA MET A 1 -37.45 -8.26 1.85
C MET A 1 -35.95 -8.33 1.55
N LYS A 2 -35.15 -7.38 2.02
CA LYS A 2 -33.67 -7.34 1.90
C LYS A 2 -33.08 -6.44 3.00
N LYS A 3 -33.32 -6.75 4.28
CA LYS A 3 -32.83 -5.93 5.41
C LYS A 3 -32.05 -6.71 6.48
N SER A 4 -31.77 -8.00 6.29
CA SER A 4 -31.25 -8.84 7.39
C SER A 4 -29.82 -9.36 7.24
N LEU A 5 -29.06 -9.00 6.20
CA LEU A 5 -27.71 -9.56 6.03
C LEU A 5 -26.59 -8.74 6.71
N PHE A 6 -26.83 -7.45 7.00
CA PHE A 6 -25.78 -6.57 7.58
C PHE A 6 -25.62 -6.66 9.10
N ILE A 7 -26.51 -7.36 9.81
CA ILE A 7 -26.53 -7.37 11.29
C ILE A 7 -25.75 -8.57 11.87
N ILE A 8 -25.45 -9.60 11.07
CA ILE A 8 -24.86 -10.84 11.61
C ILE A 8 -23.34 -10.76 11.78
N LEU A 9 -22.67 -9.78 11.17
CA LEU A 9 -21.19 -9.71 11.22
C LEU A 9 -20.63 -9.02 12.48
N SER A 10 -21.47 -8.38 13.31
CA SER A 10 -20.99 -7.55 14.44
C SER A 10 -20.82 -8.27 15.79
N CYS A 11 -20.99 -9.59 15.87
CA CYS A 11 -21.08 -10.29 17.16
C CYS A 11 -19.95 -11.28 17.51
N MET A 12 -18.87 -11.41 16.72
CA MET A 12 -17.84 -12.45 16.97
C MET A 12 -16.40 -11.97 17.14
N LEU A 13 -16.15 -10.82 17.76
CA LEU A 13 -14.78 -10.42 18.10
C LEU A 13 -14.64 -9.99 19.55
N ALA A 14 -14.49 -10.98 20.44
CA ALA A 14 -13.84 -10.79 21.73
C ALA A 14 -12.62 -11.71 21.83
N ALA A 15 -11.51 -11.10 22.27
CA ALA A 15 -10.48 -11.67 23.15
C ALA A 15 -9.06 -12.03 22.61
N PHE A 16 -8.06 -11.45 23.32
CA PHE A 16 -6.63 -11.79 23.56
C PHE A 16 -5.64 -11.67 22.37
N ILE A 17 -4.65 -10.76 22.28
CA ILE A 17 -3.49 -10.27 23.08
C ILE A 17 -2.34 -11.29 23.32
N ILE A 18 -1.12 -10.91 22.89
CA ILE A 18 0.24 -11.10 23.45
C ILE A 18 1.27 -11.94 22.63
N THR A 19 2.14 -11.19 21.92
CA THR A 19 3.63 -11.17 21.82
C THR A 19 4.52 -12.41 21.65
N GLY A 20 5.60 -12.22 20.88
CA GLY A 20 6.91 -12.89 21.03
C GLY A 20 7.68 -12.99 19.69
N CYS A 21 8.47 -11.97 19.32
CA CYS A 21 9.93 -11.82 19.51
C CYS A 21 10.80 -12.51 18.44
N SER A 22 11.53 -11.64 17.73
CA SER A 22 12.57 -11.84 16.72
C SER A 22 13.89 -12.31 17.35
N GLU A 23 14.75 -12.98 16.58
CA GLU A 23 16.20 -13.00 16.80
C GLU A 23 16.96 -13.21 15.48
N ASP A 24 17.98 -12.37 15.29
CA ASP A 24 18.87 -12.19 14.14
C ASP A 24 19.99 -13.25 14.05
N SER A 25 20.63 -13.40 12.88
CA SER A 25 22.03 -12.95 12.65
C SER A 25 22.68 -13.50 11.35
N ASP A 26 23.21 -12.55 10.57
CA ASP A 26 24.51 -12.43 9.88
C ASP A 26 25.13 -13.56 9.03
N ASN A 27 25.54 -13.21 7.80
CA ASN A 27 26.97 -13.02 7.47
C ASN A 27 27.27 -12.50 6.04
N ASN A 28 27.97 -11.36 6.01
CA ASN A 28 29.19 -10.94 5.29
C ASN A 28 29.61 -11.51 3.90
N SER A 29 30.07 -10.59 3.02
CA SER A 29 31.07 -10.66 1.93
C SER A 29 30.55 -9.88 0.71
N GLY A 30 31.25 -9.00 -0.01
CA GLY A 30 32.65 -8.60 -0.07
C GLY A 30 32.91 -7.94 -1.45
N ASN A 31 33.70 -6.86 -1.44
CA ASN A 31 34.63 -6.39 -2.48
C ASN A 31 34.16 -5.64 -3.77
N SER A 32 34.76 -4.42 -3.93
CA SER A 32 35.48 -3.88 -5.12
C SER A 32 34.72 -3.66 -6.45
N SER A 33 34.87 -2.62 -7.28
CA SER A 33 35.82 -1.50 -7.45
C SER A 33 35.28 -0.53 -8.54
N THR A 34 35.61 0.75 -8.37
CA THR A 34 35.89 1.86 -9.33
C THR A 34 35.66 1.72 -10.85
N GLY A 35 35.13 2.80 -11.48
CA GLY A 35 35.52 3.20 -12.85
C GLY A 35 34.53 4.00 -13.73
N THR A 36 34.50 5.33 -13.54
CA THR A 36 34.43 6.47 -14.49
C THR A 36 33.56 6.49 -15.79
N GLU A 37 32.64 7.47 -15.80
CA GLU A 37 32.14 8.42 -16.83
C GLU A 37 31.93 8.03 -18.31
N GLY A 38 30.75 8.41 -18.81
CA GLY A 38 30.45 8.60 -20.25
C GLY A 38 29.12 9.34 -20.42
N GLY A 39 29.19 10.65 -20.70
CA GLY A 39 28.04 11.53 -20.85
C GLY A 39 27.22 11.23 -22.11
N ASN A 40 25.91 11.15 -21.93
CA ASN A 40 24.93 11.35 -22.98
C ASN A 40 23.85 12.25 -22.35
N THR A 41 23.62 13.45 -22.88
CA THR A 41 22.52 14.32 -22.42
C THR A 41 21.20 13.78 -22.97
N THR A 42 20.86 12.57 -22.52
CA THR A 42 19.50 12.10 -22.36
C THR A 42 18.87 13.02 -21.34
N LEU A 43 17.70 13.59 -21.62
CA LEU A 43 16.93 14.28 -20.59
C LEU A 43 16.78 13.31 -19.42
N ASP A 44 17.41 13.66 -18.31
CA ASP A 44 17.56 12.77 -17.18
C ASP A 44 16.29 12.86 -16.36
N TYR A 45 15.22 12.20 -16.84
CA TYR A 45 13.92 12.09 -16.14
C TYR A 45 14.13 11.71 -14.68
N SER A 46 15.21 11.00 -14.38
CA SER A 46 15.62 10.63 -13.03
C SER A 46 15.83 11.86 -12.12
N LYS A 47 16.46 12.96 -12.59
CA LYS A 47 16.64 14.20 -11.81
C LYS A 47 15.34 14.95 -11.58
N GLU A 48 14.47 14.99 -12.58
CA GLU A 48 13.15 15.62 -12.46
C GLU A 48 12.24 14.85 -11.49
N LEU A 49 12.39 13.51 -11.45
CA LEU A 49 11.70 12.59 -10.55
C LEU A 49 12.24 12.58 -9.13
N THR A 50 13.49 12.97 -8.87
CA THR A 50 14.00 12.99 -7.49
C THR A 50 13.29 14.04 -6.64
N GLY A 51 12.93 13.65 -5.41
CA GLY A 51 12.32 14.56 -4.45
C GLY A 51 11.40 13.86 -3.47
N THR A 52 10.73 14.68 -2.67
CA THR A 52 9.70 14.26 -1.72
C THR A 52 8.35 14.60 -2.31
N TYR A 53 7.44 13.65 -2.23
CA TYR A 53 6.10 13.73 -2.79
C TYR A 53 5.06 13.55 -1.71
N GLU A 54 3.97 14.31 -1.80
CA GLU A 54 2.76 14.05 -1.05
C GLU A 54 1.87 13.09 -1.84
N ILE A 55 1.37 12.05 -1.19
CA ILE A 55 0.45 11.09 -1.83
C ILE A 55 -0.93 11.73 -1.85
N THR A 56 -1.51 11.83 -3.04
CA THR A 56 -2.84 12.42 -3.27
C THR A 56 -3.89 11.36 -3.57
N PHE A 57 -3.46 10.20 -4.09
CA PHE A 57 -4.33 9.06 -4.34
C PHE A 57 -3.65 7.76 -3.92
N PHE A 58 -4.44 6.89 -3.31
CA PHE A 58 -4.15 5.49 -3.02
C PHE A 58 -5.36 4.66 -3.42
N GLY A 59 -5.12 3.59 -4.18
CA GLY A 59 -6.14 2.62 -4.54
C GLY A 59 -5.54 1.22 -4.59
N THR A 60 -6.22 0.23 -4.02
CA THR A 60 -5.79 -1.16 -4.09
C THR A 60 -6.93 -2.11 -4.39
N GLN A 61 -6.62 -3.09 -5.23
CA GLN A 61 -7.51 -4.11 -5.73
C GLN A 61 -6.92 -5.49 -5.44
N VAL A 62 -7.67 -6.36 -4.78
CA VAL A 62 -7.32 -7.79 -4.76
C VAL A 62 -7.65 -8.39 -6.13
N THR A 63 -6.65 -9.01 -6.77
CA THR A 63 -6.77 -9.61 -8.11
C THR A 63 -6.76 -11.13 -8.08
N ASN A 64 -6.28 -11.70 -6.98
CA ASN A 64 -6.24 -13.14 -6.76
C ASN A 64 -6.32 -13.39 -5.26
N ALA A 65 -7.04 -14.43 -4.86
CA ALA A 65 -7.10 -14.88 -3.48
C ALA A 65 -7.11 -16.41 -3.46
N LYS A 66 -6.32 -16.98 -2.55
CA LYS A 66 -6.19 -18.43 -2.36
C LYS A 66 -6.20 -18.74 -0.88
N GLY A 67 -6.87 -19.82 -0.52
CA GLY A 67 -6.93 -20.29 0.86
C GLY A 67 -7.95 -21.40 1.01
N ASN A 68 -7.95 -22.04 2.18
CA ASN A 68 -8.81 -23.19 2.45
C ASN A 68 -10.27 -22.80 2.75
N ASN A 69 -10.54 -21.51 3.00
CA ASN A 69 -11.87 -21.00 3.29
C ASN A 69 -12.44 -20.28 2.06
N GLU A 70 -13.24 -21.00 1.27
CA GLU A 70 -13.82 -20.50 0.02
C GLU A 70 -14.67 -19.24 0.22
N THR A 71 -15.36 -19.12 1.35
CA THR A 71 -16.17 -17.93 1.66
C THR A 71 -15.28 -16.69 1.77
N ILE A 72 -14.16 -16.79 2.50
CA ILE A 72 -13.23 -15.66 2.65
C ILE A 72 -12.58 -15.34 1.30
N VAL A 73 -12.16 -16.36 0.55
CA VAL A 73 -11.56 -16.19 -0.78
C VAL A 73 -12.53 -15.46 -1.71
N GLY A 74 -13.81 -15.85 -1.72
CA GLY A 74 -14.85 -15.20 -2.51
C GLY A 74 -15.24 -13.80 -2.03
N MET A 75 -14.81 -13.40 -0.83
CA MET A 75 -15.02 -12.05 -0.30
C MET A 75 -13.83 -11.11 -0.57
N ALA A 76 -12.65 -11.65 -0.90
CA ALA A 76 -11.42 -10.87 -0.94
C ALA A 76 -11.40 -9.81 -2.05
N ASP A 77 -12.10 -10.02 -3.17
CA ASP A 77 -12.18 -9.11 -4.31
C ASP A 77 -13.50 -8.30 -4.35
N LEU A 78 -14.28 -8.32 -3.27
CA LEU A 78 -15.54 -7.58 -3.21
C LEU A 78 -15.34 -6.07 -3.07
N MET A 79 -14.24 -5.62 -2.47
CA MET A 79 -14.01 -4.21 -2.16
C MET A 79 -12.78 -3.69 -2.89
N TYR A 80 -12.90 -2.48 -3.44
CA TYR A 80 -11.75 -1.69 -3.88
C TYR A 80 -11.44 -0.68 -2.76
N ILE A 81 -10.26 -0.78 -2.15
CA ILE A 81 -9.88 0.11 -1.04
C ILE A 81 -9.23 1.35 -1.65
N SER A 82 -9.83 2.53 -1.45
CA SER A 82 -9.29 3.79 -1.94
C SER A 82 -9.66 4.96 -1.06
N ASN A 83 -8.85 6.02 -1.13
CA ASN A 83 -9.17 7.33 -0.55
C ASN A 83 -10.03 8.23 -1.45
N ASP A 84 -10.18 7.88 -2.72
CA ASP A 84 -10.99 8.64 -3.67
C ASP A 84 -11.65 7.68 -4.67
N CYS A 85 -12.88 7.29 -4.37
CA CYS A 85 -13.65 6.41 -5.25
C CYS A 85 -13.99 7.06 -6.60
N ALA A 86 -14.12 8.38 -6.68
CA ALA A 86 -14.40 9.06 -7.95
C ALA A 86 -13.19 8.95 -8.88
N LYS A 87 -11.99 9.25 -8.36
CA LYS A 87 -10.74 9.08 -9.11
C LYS A 87 -10.46 7.62 -9.45
N ALA A 88 -10.74 6.69 -8.52
CA ALA A 88 -10.59 5.27 -8.79
C ALA A 88 -11.46 4.82 -9.98
N LYS A 89 -12.73 5.28 -10.05
CA LYS A 89 -13.65 4.99 -11.16
C LYS A 89 -13.21 5.62 -12.48
N GLU A 90 -12.62 6.81 -12.44
CA GLU A 90 -12.02 7.45 -13.61
C GLU A 90 -10.84 6.63 -14.15
N LEU A 91 -9.94 6.17 -13.26
CA LEU A 91 -8.77 5.40 -13.64
C LEU A 91 -9.11 3.98 -14.10
N TYR A 92 -10.15 3.39 -13.52
CA TYR A 92 -10.50 1.99 -13.72
C TYR A 92 -12.01 1.73 -13.92
N PRO A 93 -12.61 2.30 -14.97
CA PRO A 93 -14.06 2.19 -15.20
C PRO A 93 -14.50 0.75 -15.48
N ASP A 94 -13.60 -0.11 -15.97
CA ASP A 94 -13.91 -1.48 -16.35
C ASP A 94 -13.74 -2.51 -15.21
N ILE A 95 -13.28 -2.09 -14.03
CA ILE A 95 -13.07 -3.00 -12.89
C ILE A 95 -13.93 -2.65 -11.67
N ILE A 96 -14.18 -1.36 -11.43
CA ILE A 96 -14.86 -0.87 -10.22
C ILE A 96 -16.38 -0.96 -10.42
N ASP A 97 -17.07 -1.42 -9.37
CA ASP A 97 -18.52 -1.62 -9.35
C ASP A 97 -19.07 -2.57 -10.43
N ILE A 98 -18.22 -3.38 -11.04
CA ILE A 98 -18.61 -4.36 -12.07
C ILE A 98 -18.95 -5.70 -11.43
N ASN A 99 -20.12 -6.27 -11.79
CA ASN A 99 -20.56 -7.60 -11.37
C ASN A 99 -20.52 -7.85 -9.85
N MET A 100 -20.82 -6.82 -9.04
CA MET A 100 -20.75 -6.86 -7.57
C MET A 100 -19.34 -7.09 -6.98
N LYS A 101 -18.28 -6.91 -7.79
CA LYS A 101 -16.87 -6.94 -7.35
C LYS A 101 -16.28 -5.54 -7.29
N ASN A 102 -15.13 -5.41 -6.61
CA ASN A 102 -14.36 -4.18 -6.46
C ASN A 102 -15.25 -2.97 -6.14
N GLN A 103 -16.21 -3.17 -5.24
CA GLN A 103 -17.15 -2.14 -4.84
C GLN A 103 -16.36 -1.01 -4.19
N CYS A 104 -16.52 0.20 -4.74
CA CYS A 104 -15.95 1.40 -4.15
C CYS A 104 -17.10 2.26 -3.63
N PRO A 105 -17.43 2.17 -2.33
CA PRO A 105 -18.58 2.86 -1.76
C PRO A 105 -18.39 4.38 -1.91
N THR A 106 -19.32 5.03 -2.59
CA THR A 106 -19.41 6.50 -2.69
C THR A 106 -20.26 7.05 -1.55
N GLU A 107 -20.16 8.35 -1.25
CA GLU A 107 -20.94 9.06 -0.23
C GLU A 107 -22.42 8.63 -0.14
N ASP A 108 -23.00 8.71 1.06
CA ASP A 108 -24.44 8.52 1.20
C ASP A 108 -25.18 9.75 0.66
N ASN A 109 -26.49 9.60 0.45
CA ASN A 109 -27.31 10.66 -0.10
C ASN A 109 -27.35 11.93 0.77
N ASP A 110 -26.79 11.89 1.98
CA ASP A 110 -26.72 13.00 2.93
C ASP A 110 -25.36 13.73 2.89
N GLY A 111 -24.48 13.38 1.94
CA GLY A 111 -23.16 14.01 1.78
C GLY A 111 -22.17 13.62 2.88
N ASN A 112 -22.47 12.57 3.66
CA ASN A 112 -21.49 12.00 4.57
C ASN A 112 -20.64 10.99 3.81
N PRO A 113 -19.31 10.96 4.03
CA PRO A 113 -18.48 9.89 3.51
C PRO A 113 -19.08 8.57 3.99
N GLN A 114 -19.52 7.73 3.03
CA GLN A 114 -20.05 6.43 3.40
C GLN A 114 -18.98 5.69 4.17
N LYS A 115 -19.44 5.06 5.25
CA LYS A 115 -18.80 3.96 5.96
C LYS A 115 -18.18 2.96 4.97
N GLY A 116 -16.97 3.21 4.48
CA GLY A 116 -16.44 2.47 3.34
C GLY A 116 -15.27 3.08 2.57
N ILE A 117 -15.04 4.40 2.62
CA ILE A 117 -13.84 5.02 2.01
C ILE A 117 -12.67 4.94 3.00
N ALA A 118 -11.46 4.71 2.49
CA ALA A 118 -10.24 4.77 3.29
C ALA A 118 -9.78 6.23 3.40
N GLU A 119 -9.89 6.86 4.55
CA GLU A 119 -9.43 8.24 4.72
C GLU A 119 -7.88 8.28 4.72
N LEU A 120 -7.28 9.07 3.83
CA LEU A 120 -5.82 9.28 3.84
C LEU A 120 -5.44 10.26 4.95
N LEU A 121 -4.94 9.73 6.07
CA LEU A 121 -4.46 10.53 7.18
C LEU A 121 -3.12 11.19 6.85
N ASP A 122 -2.15 10.42 6.36
CA ASP A 122 -0.82 10.90 5.98
C ASP A 122 -0.32 10.07 4.81
N GLY A 123 0.39 10.72 3.89
CA GLY A 123 0.84 10.08 2.67
C GLY A 123 2.06 10.80 2.12
N ILE A 124 3.22 10.14 2.17
CA ILE A 124 4.46 10.70 1.67
C ILE A 124 5.27 9.63 0.94
N ALA A 125 5.95 10.03 -0.12
CA ALA A 125 6.89 9.19 -0.83
C ALA A 125 8.18 9.95 -1.08
N VAL A 126 9.30 9.24 -1.12
CA VAL A 126 10.60 9.78 -1.47
C VAL A 126 11.14 8.98 -2.63
N VAL A 127 11.57 9.70 -3.66
CA VAL A 127 12.25 9.15 -4.82
C VAL A 127 13.65 9.74 -4.85
N SER A 128 14.67 8.89 -4.86
CA SER A 128 16.06 9.28 -4.92
C SER A 128 16.83 8.45 -5.93
N ILE A 129 18.04 8.90 -6.25
CA ILE A 129 18.98 8.15 -7.06
C ILE A 129 20.27 8.00 -6.29
N GLU A 130 20.64 6.76 -6.02
CA GLU A 130 21.88 6.39 -5.37
C GLU A 130 22.61 5.41 -6.29
N ASN A 131 23.88 5.68 -6.63
CA ASN A 131 24.69 4.82 -7.50
C ASN A 131 24.02 4.46 -8.85
N ASN A 132 23.40 5.45 -9.51
CA ASN A 132 22.64 5.27 -10.76
C ASN A 132 21.46 4.30 -10.67
N LYS A 133 20.94 4.07 -9.46
CA LYS A 133 19.73 3.29 -9.25
C LYS A 133 18.65 4.15 -8.60
N LEU A 134 17.44 4.01 -9.13
CA LEU A 134 16.21 4.52 -8.54
C LEU A 134 15.98 3.81 -7.21
N LYS A 135 15.83 4.60 -6.15
CA LYS A 135 15.44 4.15 -4.82
C LYS A 135 14.18 4.89 -4.42
N MET A 136 13.22 4.13 -3.90
CA MET A 136 11.92 4.68 -3.53
C MET A 136 11.48 4.12 -2.19
N SER A 137 10.82 4.96 -1.41
CA SER A 137 10.00 4.52 -0.30
C SER A 137 8.72 5.33 -0.21
N SER A 138 7.68 4.73 0.35
CA SER A 138 6.40 5.39 0.57
C SER A 138 5.84 5.01 1.94
N ARG A 139 5.25 5.99 2.62
CA ARG A 139 4.46 5.81 3.84
C ARG A 139 3.05 6.28 3.60
N VAL A 140 2.08 5.41 3.90
CA VAL A 140 0.66 5.68 3.80
C VAL A 140 0.01 5.33 5.15
N GLN A 141 -0.76 6.27 5.71
CA GLN A 141 -1.60 6.08 6.89
C GLN A 141 -3.05 6.29 6.47
N LEU A 142 -3.87 5.27 6.67
CA LEU A 142 -5.27 5.23 6.32
C LEU A 142 -6.13 5.06 7.57
N ALA A 143 -7.30 5.67 7.55
CA ALA A 143 -8.36 5.50 8.53
C ALA A 143 -9.70 5.21 7.84
N GLY A 144 -10.77 5.26 8.61
CA GLY A 144 -12.11 4.96 8.15
C GLY A 144 -12.51 3.52 8.39
N GLN A 145 -13.83 3.30 8.39
CA GLN A 145 -14.42 2.03 8.79
C GLN A 145 -13.96 0.83 7.93
N ILE A 146 -13.65 1.07 6.64
CA ILE A 146 -13.14 -0.01 5.78
C ILE A 146 -11.81 -0.55 6.27
N MET A 147 -10.93 0.35 6.74
CA MET A 147 -9.64 -0.02 7.32
C MET A 147 -9.84 -0.68 8.68
N ASP A 148 -10.73 -0.14 9.52
CA ASP A 148 -11.01 -0.71 10.85
C ASP A 148 -11.56 -2.14 10.78
N THR A 149 -12.43 -2.40 9.82
CA THR A 149 -13.21 -3.65 9.77
C THR A 149 -12.55 -4.71 8.91
N PHE A 150 -12.03 -4.33 7.73
CA PHE A 150 -11.62 -5.29 6.71
C PHE A 150 -10.11 -5.36 6.52
N ALA A 151 -9.38 -4.27 6.78
CA ALA A 151 -7.94 -4.19 6.55
C ALA A 151 -7.17 -3.50 7.70
N PRO A 152 -7.35 -3.94 8.97
CA PRO A 152 -6.80 -3.21 10.12
C PRO A 152 -5.27 -3.15 10.14
N ALA A 153 -4.60 -4.19 9.65
CA ALA A 153 -3.14 -4.19 9.49
C ALA A 153 -2.67 -3.18 8.42
N ASP A 154 -3.52 -2.83 7.45
CA ASP A 154 -3.16 -1.99 6.32
C ASP A 154 -3.45 -0.50 6.56
N LYS A 155 -3.92 -0.14 7.78
CA LYS A 155 -4.02 1.24 8.27
C LYS A 155 -2.70 2.00 8.22
N TYR A 156 -1.58 1.29 8.34
CA TYR A 156 -0.26 1.83 8.16
C TYR A 156 0.47 0.96 7.16
N GLN A 157 1.07 1.57 6.15
CA GLN A 157 1.90 0.89 5.16
C GLN A 157 3.17 1.72 4.93
N PHE A 158 4.31 1.18 5.33
CA PHE A 158 5.62 1.68 4.88
C PHE A 158 6.18 0.68 3.88
N THR A 159 6.51 1.14 2.68
CA THR A 159 6.99 0.29 1.59
C THR A 159 8.33 0.80 1.12
N GLU A 160 9.32 -0.08 1.09
CA GLU A 160 10.59 0.14 0.40
C GLU A 160 10.60 -0.66 -0.89
N TYR A 161 10.91 -0.01 -2.00
CA TYR A 161 11.03 -0.65 -3.29
C TYR A 161 12.48 -1.03 -3.51
N TYR A 162 12.73 -2.24 -4.01
CA TYR A 162 14.08 -2.68 -4.34
C TYR A 162 14.69 -1.76 -5.38
N GLU A 163 15.98 -1.48 -5.30
CA GLU A 163 16.63 -0.58 -6.26
C GLU A 163 16.56 -1.12 -7.70
N THR A 164 16.42 -0.21 -8.68
CA THR A 164 16.41 -0.55 -10.10
C THR A 164 17.12 0.51 -10.93
N THR A 165 17.61 0.17 -12.13
CA THR A 165 18.25 1.12 -13.04
C THR A 165 17.27 1.87 -13.95
N GLY A 166 15.99 1.52 -13.91
CA GLY A 166 14.95 2.13 -14.74
C GLY A 166 13.72 2.57 -13.95
N LEU A 167 12.63 2.89 -14.65
CA LEU A 167 11.35 3.24 -14.04
C LEU A 167 10.49 2.03 -13.68
N SER A 168 11.07 0.83 -13.69
CA SER A 168 10.36 -0.40 -13.35
C SER A 168 11.32 -1.35 -12.66
N GLY A 169 10.79 -2.13 -11.73
CA GLY A 169 11.57 -3.09 -10.98
C GLY A 169 10.69 -4.16 -10.37
N LYS A 170 11.31 -4.94 -9.48
CA LYS A 170 10.68 -6.10 -8.88
C LYS A 170 11.26 -6.30 -7.48
N GLY A 171 10.36 -6.45 -6.51
CA GLY A 171 10.70 -6.63 -5.11
C GLY A 171 10.35 -5.41 -4.25
N VAL A 172 9.67 -5.67 -3.14
CA VAL A 172 9.37 -4.66 -2.11
C VAL A 172 9.50 -5.26 -0.72
N LYS A 173 9.85 -4.44 0.27
CA LYS A 173 9.69 -4.72 1.70
C LYS A 173 8.56 -3.86 2.25
N GLY A 174 7.65 -4.48 3.00
CA GLY A 174 6.49 -3.80 3.57
C GLY A 174 6.41 -3.94 5.08
N TRP A 175 6.10 -2.85 5.77
CA TRP A 175 5.73 -2.83 7.19
C TRP A 175 4.29 -2.40 7.33
N ASN A 176 3.56 -3.10 8.19
CA ASN A 176 2.14 -2.89 8.42
C ASN A 176 1.88 -2.39 9.83
N TYR A 177 0.64 -2.01 10.14
CA TYR A 177 0.22 -1.65 11.48
C TYR A 177 0.22 -2.85 12.43
N ASP A 178 0.98 -2.76 13.52
CA ASP A 178 0.93 -3.65 14.66
C ASP A 178 -0.02 -3.06 15.72
N ALA A 179 -1.26 -3.58 15.72
CA ALA A 179 -2.31 -3.09 16.59
C ALA A 179 -2.07 -3.40 18.08
N ASP A 180 -1.33 -4.46 18.41
CA ASP A 180 -1.06 -4.82 19.81
C ASP A 180 -0.10 -3.82 20.46
N ASN A 181 0.77 -3.21 19.67
CA ASN A 181 1.79 -2.28 20.13
C ASN A 181 1.59 -0.83 19.66
N ASN A 182 0.53 -0.55 18.88
CA ASN A 182 0.23 0.74 18.28
C ASN A 182 1.43 1.38 17.58
N LYS A 183 2.12 0.61 16.74
CA LYS A 183 3.33 1.03 16.01
C LYS A 183 3.45 0.25 14.69
N PRO A 184 4.39 0.61 13.79
CA PRO A 184 4.73 -0.26 12.66
C PRO A 184 5.24 -1.62 13.13
N SER A 185 5.02 -2.67 12.33
CA SER A 185 5.56 -4.01 12.59
C SER A 185 7.07 -3.96 12.84
N ALA A 186 7.59 -4.83 13.71
CA ALA A 186 9.02 -4.83 14.01
C ALA A 186 9.88 -5.24 12.80
N GLN A 187 9.40 -6.23 12.05
CA GLN A 187 10.08 -6.77 10.87
C GLN A 187 9.28 -6.46 9.60
N PRO A 188 9.96 -6.21 8.47
CA PRO A 188 9.30 -6.16 7.18
C PRO A 188 8.84 -7.54 6.73
N LEU A 189 7.79 -7.56 5.93
CA LEU A 189 7.49 -8.66 5.04
C LEU A 189 8.16 -8.41 3.70
N ASP A 190 8.87 -9.41 3.20
CA ASP A 190 9.61 -9.33 1.96
C ASP A 190 8.85 -9.97 0.80
N PHE A 191 8.72 -9.23 -0.29
CA PHE A 191 7.98 -9.65 -1.48
C PHE A 191 8.85 -9.50 -2.74
N PRO A 192 9.88 -10.34 -2.90
CA PRO A 192 10.85 -10.21 -4.00
C PRO A 192 10.23 -10.44 -5.38
N ASN A 193 9.00 -10.98 -5.43
CA ASN A 193 8.29 -11.25 -6.67
C ASN A 193 7.33 -10.16 -7.15
N SER A 194 7.14 -9.11 -6.36
CA SER A 194 6.17 -8.05 -6.65
C SER A 194 6.71 -7.04 -7.65
N PRO A 195 6.20 -6.97 -8.89
CA PRO A 195 6.62 -5.97 -9.85
C PRO A 195 6.07 -4.59 -9.49
N TYR A 196 6.83 -3.55 -9.81
CA TYR A 196 6.39 -2.17 -9.69
C TYR A 196 6.89 -1.31 -10.86
N SER A 197 6.19 -0.21 -11.13
CA SER A 197 6.58 0.80 -12.11
C SER A 197 6.28 2.22 -11.63
N LEU A 198 7.13 3.16 -12.02
CA LEU A 198 7.02 4.58 -11.81
C LEU A 198 6.72 5.27 -13.15
N SER A 199 5.82 6.25 -13.18
CA SER A 199 5.50 7.01 -14.39
C SER A 199 5.22 8.47 -14.05
N VAL A 200 5.67 9.38 -14.91
CA VAL A 200 5.28 10.80 -14.86
C VAL A 200 3.90 10.94 -15.49
N LEU A 201 2.97 11.59 -14.80
CA LEU A 201 1.64 11.87 -15.32
C LEU A 201 1.58 13.26 -15.98
N ASP A 202 2.12 14.25 -15.28
CA ASP A 202 2.18 15.66 -15.67
C ASP A 202 3.28 16.38 -14.88
N ASP A 203 3.35 17.71 -15.00
CA ASP A 203 4.32 18.56 -14.32
C ASP A 203 4.17 18.45 -12.79
N GLY A 204 5.01 17.60 -12.19
CA GLY A 204 5.08 17.38 -10.75
C GLY A 204 4.21 16.26 -10.22
N SER A 205 3.34 15.63 -11.03
CA SER A 205 2.61 14.43 -10.62
C SER A 205 3.29 13.15 -11.12
N VAL A 206 3.43 12.20 -10.22
CA VAL A 206 4.03 10.90 -10.49
C VAL A 206 3.10 9.80 -10.00
N ARG A 207 3.13 8.65 -10.65
CA ARG A 207 2.34 7.47 -10.33
C ARG A 207 3.24 6.26 -10.11
N ILE A 208 2.99 5.53 -9.02
CA ILE A 208 3.53 4.21 -8.76
C ILE A 208 2.41 3.18 -8.94
N ASP A 209 2.67 2.15 -9.74
CA ASP A 209 1.86 0.94 -9.77
C ASP A 209 2.67 -0.22 -9.20
N LEU A 210 2.11 -0.95 -8.25
CA LEU A 210 2.69 -2.11 -7.59
C LEU A 210 1.73 -3.28 -7.72
N THR A 211 2.20 -4.45 -8.15
CA THR A 211 1.47 -5.70 -7.94
C THR A 211 2.14 -6.45 -6.79
N LEU A 212 1.53 -6.42 -5.62
CA LEU A 212 1.96 -7.21 -4.48
C LEU A 212 1.57 -8.67 -4.71
N VAL A 213 2.54 -9.57 -4.71
CA VAL A 213 2.32 -11.00 -4.98
C VAL A 213 2.46 -11.81 -3.70
N GLY A 214 1.45 -12.61 -3.39
CA GLY A 214 1.53 -13.60 -2.32
C GLY A 214 1.46 -13.05 -0.89
N LYS A 215 0.74 -11.93 -0.67
CA LYS A 215 0.54 -11.39 0.68
C LYS A 215 -0.35 -12.32 1.50
N SER A 216 0.16 -12.81 2.63
CA SER A 216 -0.66 -13.51 3.62
C SER A 216 -1.45 -12.49 4.44
N VAL A 217 -2.77 -12.63 4.46
CA VAL A 217 -3.69 -11.75 5.18
C VAL A 217 -4.54 -12.59 6.12
N ASN A 218 -4.58 -12.21 7.39
CA ASN A 218 -5.54 -12.77 8.34
C ASN A 218 -6.89 -12.05 8.14
N ALA A 219 -7.77 -12.67 7.37
CA ALA A 219 -9.04 -12.08 7.01
C ALA A 219 -10.06 -12.28 8.14
N MET A 220 -10.39 -11.19 8.83
CA MET A 220 -11.47 -11.14 9.84
C MET A 220 -11.35 -12.19 10.96
N ARG A 221 -10.13 -12.65 11.30
CA ARG A 221 -9.88 -13.76 12.26
C ARG A 221 -10.50 -15.10 11.85
N MET A 222 -10.94 -15.23 10.60
CA MET A 222 -11.58 -16.44 10.08
C MET A 222 -10.61 -17.36 9.32
N GLY A 223 -9.34 -16.98 9.24
CA GLY A 223 -8.26 -17.76 8.63
C GLY A 223 -7.26 -16.89 7.87
N ILE A 224 -6.15 -17.51 7.46
CA ILE A 224 -5.14 -16.88 6.61
C ILE A 224 -5.47 -17.22 5.15
N ILE A 225 -5.55 -16.19 4.32
CA ILE A 225 -5.56 -16.31 2.86
C ILE A 225 -4.30 -15.68 2.30
N THR A 226 -3.91 -16.12 1.10
CA THR A 226 -2.85 -15.48 0.31
C THR A 226 -3.50 -14.70 -0.81
N VAL A 227 -3.13 -13.42 -0.97
CA VAL A 227 -3.69 -12.53 -1.98
C VAL A 227 -2.61 -11.94 -2.87
N ASP A 228 -2.96 -11.72 -4.14
CA ASP A 228 -2.24 -10.80 -5.01
C ASP A 228 -3.06 -9.51 -5.13
N ALA A 229 -2.41 -8.36 -4.95
CA ALA A 229 -3.08 -7.07 -4.95
C ALA A 229 -2.39 -6.08 -5.89
N LYS A 230 -3.16 -5.38 -6.72
CA LYS A 230 -2.68 -4.25 -7.52
C LYS A 230 -2.95 -2.96 -6.76
N THR A 231 -1.89 -2.20 -6.49
CA THR A 231 -1.94 -0.92 -5.79
C THR A 231 -1.44 0.18 -6.72
N THR A 232 -2.18 1.27 -6.75
CA THR A 232 -1.81 2.50 -7.45
C THR A 232 -1.70 3.63 -6.45
N VAL A 233 -0.60 4.37 -6.54
CA VAL A 233 -0.33 5.56 -5.75
C VAL A 233 -0.08 6.71 -6.72
N ILE A 234 -0.82 7.81 -6.60
CA ILE A 234 -0.51 9.06 -7.31
C ILE A 234 -0.01 10.06 -6.28
N MET A 235 1.04 10.77 -6.64
CA MET A 235 1.78 11.63 -5.73
C MET A 235 2.22 12.92 -6.42
N GLN A 236 2.16 14.03 -5.69
CA GLN A 236 2.51 15.37 -6.14
C GLN A 236 3.84 15.79 -5.52
N LYS A 237 4.76 16.33 -6.32
CA LYS A 237 6.06 16.80 -5.85
C LYS A 237 5.86 17.95 -4.86
N LYS A 238 6.43 17.79 -3.67
CA LYS A 238 6.40 18.80 -2.60
C LYS A 238 7.66 19.65 -2.58
N ASN A 239 8.82 19.00 -2.76
CA ASN A 239 10.13 19.64 -2.85
C ASN A 239 11.18 18.65 -3.39
N ASP A 240 12.38 19.16 -3.63
CA ASP A 240 13.51 18.37 -4.15
C ASP A 240 14.29 17.60 -3.07
N SER A 241 13.83 17.59 -1.81
CA SER A 241 14.50 16.83 -0.74
C SER A 241 14.35 15.34 -0.98
N THR A 242 15.43 14.59 -0.74
CA THR A 242 15.43 13.13 -0.81
C THR A 242 15.77 12.49 0.53
N THR A 243 15.48 13.18 1.64
CA THR A 243 15.69 12.64 2.98
C THR A 243 14.93 11.33 3.15
N PRO A 244 15.58 10.23 3.56
CA PRO A 244 14.90 8.96 3.77
C PRO A 244 13.72 9.09 4.74
N LEU A 245 12.63 8.42 4.40
CA LEU A 245 11.45 8.39 5.25
C LEU A 245 11.70 7.53 6.49
N GLU A 246 11.26 8.03 7.64
CA GLU A 246 11.18 7.23 8.86
C GLU A 246 9.97 6.30 8.82
N ASN A 247 10.19 5.05 9.22
CA ASN A 247 9.12 4.08 9.47
C ASN A 247 8.47 4.35 10.83
N ALA A 248 7.65 5.40 10.89
CA ALA A 248 6.92 5.80 12.09
C ALA A 248 5.53 6.36 11.75
N ILE A 249 4.55 6.05 12.61
CA ILE A 249 3.22 6.66 12.59
C ILE A 249 3.37 8.16 12.84
N GLN A 250 2.78 8.98 11.98
CA GLN A 250 2.83 10.45 12.09
C GLN A 250 1.55 11.05 12.64
N LYS A 251 0.42 10.41 12.36
CA LYS A 251 -0.88 10.81 12.87
C LYS A 251 -1.43 9.64 13.70
N PRO A 252 -1.73 9.87 14.99
CA PRO A 252 -2.21 8.79 15.84
C PRO A 252 -3.53 8.25 15.28
N PHE A 253 -3.67 6.92 15.24
CA PHE A 253 -4.95 6.32 14.95
C PHE A 253 -5.90 6.59 16.11
N SER A 254 -7.16 6.92 15.80
CA SER A 254 -8.20 7.03 16.82
C SER A 254 -8.33 5.69 17.54
N VAL A 255 -8.12 5.70 18.85
CA VAL A 255 -8.36 4.54 19.72
C VAL A 255 -9.85 4.54 20.01
N ASN A 256 -10.57 3.53 19.49
CA ASN A 256 -11.96 3.25 19.85
C ASN A 256 -12.01 2.26 21.00
#